data_AF-A0AAJ7FRA3-F1
#
_entry.id   AF-A0AAJ7FRA3-F1
#
_cell.length_a   1.000
_cell.length_b   1.000
_cell.length_c   1.000
_cell.angle_alpha   90.00
_cell.angle_beta   90.00
_cell.angle_gamma   90.00
#
_symmetry.space_group_name_H-M   'P 1'
#
loop_
_entity.id
_entity.type
_entity.pdbx_description
1 polymer ?
#
loop_
_entity_poly.entity_id
_entity_poly.type
_entity_poly.pdbx_seq_one_letter_code
_entity_poly.pdbx_strand_id
1 'polypeptide(L)'
;MSNPVSPSLKDLPKVALDLKSELEGFNHGGMKKAATAEKNVLPSAEDVAAEKTQQTQQTVIAGIEKFDPARLKHTETQEKNPLPDKYVIQREKGKQLISGIESFNPAKLKHAETLEKNPLPTKEAIDAEKVSA
;
A
#
# COMPACT_ATOMS: atom_id res chain seq x y z
N MET A 1 3.61 37.22 -39.69
CA MET A 1 2.78 36.03 -39.99
C MET A 1 1.51 36.54 -40.65
N SER A 2 1.42 36.44 -41.98
CA SER A 2 0.31 36.98 -42.78
C SER A 2 -0.90 36.08 -42.64
N ASN A 3 -2.04 36.62 -42.24
CA ASN A 3 -3.30 35.88 -42.17
C ASN A 3 -3.79 35.52 -43.58
N PRO A 4 -4.35 34.31 -43.82
CA PRO A 4 -4.93 33.97 -45.10
C PRO A 4 -6.16 34.87 -45.38
N VAL A 5 -6.08 35.67 -46.44
CA VAL A 5 -7.22 36.45 -46.97
C VAL A 5 -8.14 35.49 -47.72
N SER A 6 -9.41 35.43 -47.32
CA SER A 6 -10.44 34.70 -48.05
C SER A 6 -10.73 35.42 -49.39
N PRO A 7 -10.78 34.70 -50.52
CA PRO A 7 -11.01 35.32 -51.83
C PRO A 7 -12.40 35.97 -51.91
N SER A 8 -12.49 37.11 -52.61
CA SER A 8 -13.75 37.83 -52.78
C SER A 8 -14.59 37.19 -53.89
N LEU A 9 -15.94 37.32 -53.85
CA LEU A 9 -16.85 36.73 -54.83
C LEU A 9 -16.51 37.04 -56.29
N LYS A 10 -15.84 38.18 -56.55
CA LYS A 10 -15.45 38.63 -57.88
C LYS A 10 -14.23 37.90 -58.44
N ASP A 11 -13.44 37.31 -57.55
CA ASP A 11 -12.19 36.62 -57.87
C ASP A 11 -12.38 35.10 -58.03
N LEU A 12 -13.60 34.60 -57.78
CA LEU A 12 -13.94 33.19 -57.98
C LEU A 12 -14.19 32.89 -59.47
N PRO A 13 -13.76 31.73 -59.98
CA PRO A 13 -14.02 31.33 -61.36
C PRO A 13 -15.52 31.19 -61.60
N LYS A 14 -15.98 31.73 -62.74
CA LYS A 14 -17.39 31.61 -63.16
C LYS A 14 -17.66 30.17 -63.60
N VAL A 15 -18.72 29.58 -63.05
CA VAL A 15 -19.19 28.25 -63.42
C VAL A 15 -19.63 28.26 -64.89
N ALA A 16 -19.21 27.26 -65.66
CA ALA A 16 -19.63 27.11 -67.06
C ALA A 16 -21.16 26.97 -67.16
N LEU A 17 -21.76 27.53 -68.21
CA LEU A 17 -23.22 27.56 -68.38
C LEU A 17 -23.85 26.16 -68.40
N ASP A 18 -23.17 25.18 -68.99
CA ASP A 18 -23.62 23.80 -69.07
C ASP A 18 -23.69 23.17 -67.67
N LEU A 19 -22.64 23.36 -66.87
CA LEU A 19 -22.56 22.87 -65.49
C LEU A 19 -23.59 23.56 -64.59
N LYS A 20 -23.85 24.86 -64.79
CA LYS A 20 -24.90 25.58 -64.06
C LYS A 20 -26.28 24.99 -64.34
N SER A 21 -26.57 24.66 -65.61
CA SER A 21 -27.85 24.09 -66.02
C SER A 21 -28.05 22.67 -65.47
N GLU A 22 -26.99 21.85 -65.45
CA GLU A 22 -27.01 20.51 -64.87
C GLU A 22 -27.24 20.54 -63.34
N LEU A 23 -26.63 21.49 -62.64
CA LEU A 23 -26.84 21.70 -61.20
C LEU A 23 -28.26 22.19 -60.88
N GLU A 24 -28.83 23.07 -61.73
CA GLU A 24 -30.20 23.58 -61.56
C GLU A 24 -31.26 22.50 -61.85
N GLY A 25 -31.00 21.58 -62.77
CA GLY A 25 -31.86 20.45 -63.11
C GLY A 25 -31.58 19.17 -62.30
N PHE A 26 -30.66 19.23 -61.33
CA PHE A 26 -30.17 18.04 -60.65
C PHE A 26 -31.28 17.32 -59.87
N ASN A 27 -31.55 16.06 -60.23
CA ASN A 27 -32.57 15.25 -59.56
C ASN A 27 -32.00 14.56 -58.31
N HIS A 28 -32.21 15.17 -57.15
CA HIS A 28 -31.87 14.60 -55.85
C HIS A 28 -32.52 13.23 -55.57
N GLY A 29 -33.66 12.92 -56.21
CA GLY A 29 -34.33 11.63 -56.10
C GLY A 29 -33.60 10.48 -56.79
N GLY A 30 -32.70 10.78 -57.74
CA GLY A 30 -31.84 9.81 -58.42
C GLY A 30 -30.57 9.44 -57.64
N MET A 31 -30.31 10.10 -56.52
CA MET A 31 -29.17 9.77 -55.66
C MET A 31 -29.40 8.41 -55.00
N LYS A 32 -28.38 7.55 -55.03
CA LYS A 32 -28.39 6.28 -54.29
C LYS A 32 -28.56 6.57 -52.81
N LYS A 33 -29.46 5.85 -52.15
CA LYS A 33 -29.61 5.92 -50.69
C LYS A 33 -28.32 5.38 -50.06
N ALA A 34 -27.65 6.22 -49.30
CA ALA A 34 -26.56 5.81 -48.43
C ALA A 34 -27.13 5.68 -47.01
N ALA A 35 -26.88 4.55 -46.35
CA ALA A 35 -27.19 4.40 -44.94
C ALA A 35 -26.21 5.27 -44.14
N THR A 36 -26.71 6.34 -43.53
CA THR A 36 -25.91 7.16 -42.62
C THR A 36 -26.13 6.66 -41.20
N ALA A 37 -25.08 6.12 -40.58
CA ALA A 37 -25.13 5.74 -39.17
C ALA A 37 -24.79 6.97 -38.31
N GLU A 38 -25.80 7.61 -37.75
CA GLU A 38 -25.61 8.64 -36.72
C GLU A 38 -25.34 7.94 -35.38
N LYS A 39 -24.11 8.02 -34.90
CA LYS A 39 -23.68 7.32 -33.68
C LYS A 39 -23.98 8.18 -32.45
N ASN A 40 -25.26 8.29 -32.06
CA ASN A 40 -25.65 8.89 -30.78
C ASN A 40 -25.39 7.89 -29.64
N VAL A 41 -24.13 7.79 -29.22
CA VAL A 41 -23.76 6.97 -28.06
C VAL A 41 -24.09 7.75 -26.79
N LEU A 42 -25.05 7.25 -26.04
CA LEU A 42 -25.29 7.73 -24.68
C LEU A 42 -24.12 7.31 -23.78
N PRO A 43 -23.71 8.15 -22.81
CA PRO A 43 -22.74 7.75 -21.80
C PRO A 43 -23.16 6.43 -21.16
N SER A 44 -22.21 5.51 -21.02
CA SER A 44 -22.47 4.25 -20.33
C SER A 44 -22.62 4.50 -18.83
N ALA A 45 -23.19 3.53 -18.11
CA ALA A 45 -23.24 3.59 -16.65
C ALA A 45 -21.83 3.66 -16.01
N GLU A 46 -20.82 3.08 -16.69
CA GLU A 46 -19.42 3.13 -16.26
C GLU A 46 -18.85 4.55 -16.42
N ASP A 47 -19.15 5.24 -17.53
CA ASP A 47 -18.70 6.61 -17.77
C ASP A 47 -19.22 7.57 -16.68
N VAL A 48 -20.51 7.45 -16.33
CA VAL A 48 -21.13 8.27 -15.27
C VAL A 48 -20.56 7.94 -13.90
N ALA A 49 -20.27 6.67 -13.61
CA ALA A 49 -19.67 6.25 -12.36
C ALA A 49 -18.22 6.76 -12.21
N ALA A 50 -17.45 6.72 -13.30
CA ALA A 50 -16.09 7.24 -13.35
C ALA A 50 -16.06 8.76 -13.11
N GLU A 51 -16.93 9.51 -13.78
CA GLU A 51 -17.05 10.97 -13.59
C GLU A 51 -17.40 11.32 -12.14
N LYS A 52 -18.41 10.64 -11.55
CA LYS A 52 -18.79 10.86 -10.15
C LYS A 52 -17.64 10.57 -9.18
N THR A 53 -16.84 9.55 -9.46
CA THR A 53 -15.66 9.20 -8.66
C THR A 53 -14.57 10.26 -8.80
N GLN A 54 -14.30 10.75 -10.00
CA GLN A 54 -13.35 11.85 -10.23
C GLN A 54 -13.81 13.14 -9.54
N GLN A 55 -15.08 13.49 -9.64
CA GLN A 55 -15.66 14.65 -8.97
C GLN A 55 -15.55 14.55 -7.44
N THR A 56 -15.82 13.37 -6.89
CA THR A 56 -15.68 13.10 -5.45
C THR A 56 -14.23 13.29 -5.01
N GLN A 57 -13.27 12.72 -5.76
CA GLN A 57 -11.84 12.88 -5.46
C GLN A 57 -11.42 14.35 -5.50
N GLN A 58 -11.83 15.09 -6.54
CA GLN A 58 -11.51 16.51 -6.66
C GLN A 58 -12.08 17.33 -5.49
N THR A 59 -13.29 16.99 -5.03
CA THR A 59 -13.94 17.65 -3.89
C THR A 59 -13.22 17.35 -2.59
N VAL A 60 -12.83 16.09 -2.37
CA VAL A 60 -12.08 15.67 -1.18
C VAL A 60 -10.71 16.37 -1.15
N ILE A 61 -9.98 16.38 -2.26
CA ILE A 61 -8.66 17.04 -2.35
C ILE A 61 -8.80 18.53 -2.07
N ALA A 62 -9.75 19.21 -2.70
CA ALA A 62 -9.98 20.64 -2.46
C ALA A 62 -10.38 20.93 -1.00
N GLY A 63 -11.14 20.02 -0.37
CA GLY A 63 -11.50 20.10 1.04
C GLY A 63 -10.30 19.97 1.98
N ILE A 64 -9.34 19.10 1.64
CA ILE A 64 -8.09 18.92 2.39
C ILE A 64 -7.15 20.11 2.19
N GLU A 65 -6.97 20.59 0.95
CA GLU A 65 -6.12 21.75 0.66
C GLU A 65 -6.58 23.03 1.37
N LYS A 66 -7.91 23.21 1.50
CA LYS A 66 -8.52 24.35 2.17
C LYS A 66 -8.82 24.08 3.64
N PHE A 67 -8.42 22.93 4.17
CA PHE A 67 -8.70 22.58 5.55
C PHE A 67 -7.90 23.49 6.48
N ASP A 68 -8.62 24.23 7.32
CA ASP A 68 -8.03 25.08 8.37
C ASP A 68 -7.88 24.27 9.67
N PRO A 69 -6.64 23.95 10.09
CA PRO A 69 -6.39 23.21 11.32
C PRO A 69 -6.85 23.96 12.58
N ALA A 70 -6.99 25.29 12.55
CA ALA A 70 -7.46 26.08 13.69
C ALA A 70 -8.93 25.79 14.04
N ARG A 71 -9.69 25.15 13.14
CA ARG A 71 -11.05 24.67 13.38
C ARG A 71 -11.10 23.36 14.18
N LEU A 72 -9.97 22.67 14.35
CA LEU A 72 -9.92 21.49 15.20
C LEU A 72 -10.09 21.89 16.67
N LYS A 73 -10.92 21.14 17.39
CA LYS A 73 -11.04 21.32 18.84
C LYS A 73 -9.72 20.95 19.49
N HIS A 74 -9.27 21.77 20.45
CA HIS A 74 -8.11 21.42 21.25
C HIS A 74 -8.40 20.13 22.03
N THR A 75 -7.53 19.14 21.87
CA THR A 75 -7.53 17.90 22.62
C THR A 75 -6.20 17.82 23.37
N GLU A 76 -6.28 17.72 24.69
CA GLU A 76 -5.12 17.47 25.55
C GLU A 76 -4.91 15.95 25.64
N THR A 77 -3.89 15.44 24.95
CA THR A 77 -3.53 14.02 25.02
C THR A 77 -2.64 13.78 26.24
N GLN A 78 -3.18 13.09 27.24
CA GLN A 78 -2.43 12.69 28.43
C GLN A 78 -1.81 11.30 28.21
N GLU A 79 -0.51 11.25 27.92
CA GLU A 79 0.25 10.00 27.90
C GLU A 79 0.39 9.46 29.34
N LYS A 80 -0.38 8.42 29.66
CA LYS A 80 -0.25 7.73 30.94
C LYS A 80 0.88 6.70 30.83
N ASN A 81 2.05 7.07 31.35
CA ASN A 81 3.11 6.11 31.65
C ASN A 81 3.16 5.85 33.18
N PRO A 82 2.21 5.08 33.74
CA PRO A 82 2.20 4.81 35.17
C PRO A 82 3.44 3.99 35.53
N LEU A 83 4.23 4.52 36.46
CA LEU A 83 5.33 3.75 37.05
C LEU A 83 4.73 2.51 37.75
N PRO A 84 5.40 1.33 37.65
CA PRO A 84 5.01 0.18 38.43
C PRO A 84 4.93 0.53 39.91
N ASP A 85 3.88 0.06 40.59
CA ASP A 85 3.73 0.31 42.02
C ASP A 85 4.83 -0.41 42.84
N LYS A 86 4.97 -0.01 44.11
CA LYS A 86 5.96 -0.63 45.01
C LYS A 86 5.77 -2.15 45.15
N TYR A 87 4.55 -2.64 44.94
CA TYR A 87 4.23 -4.05 45.09
C TYR A 87 4.71 -4.87 43.89
N VAL A 88 4.48 -4.39 42.67
CA VAL A 88 5.01 -4.95 41.42
C VAL A 88 6.53 -4.99 41.46
N ILE A 89 7.17 -3.90 41.86
CA ILE A 89 8.63 -3.83 42.02
C ILE A 89 9.13 -4.88 43.03
N GLN A 90 8.45 -5.03 44.17
CA GLN A 90 8.87 -6.00 45.19
C GLN A 90 8.64 -7.46 44.79
N ARG A 91 7.58 -7.72 44.01
CA ARG A 91 7.29 -9.04 43.47
C ARG A 91 8.36 -9.47 42.47
N GLU A 92 8.76 -8.56 41.60
CA GLU A 92 9.76 -8.81 40.56
C GLU A 92 11.20 -8.87 41.11
N LYS A 93 11.47 -8.16 42.22
CA LYS A 93 12.72 -8.25 42.97
C LYS A 93 12.89 -9.61 43.65
N GLY A 94 13.10 -10.69 42.90
CA GLY A 94 13.82 -11.93 43.28
C GLY A 94 13.41 -12.69 44.55
N LYS A 95 12.41 -12.26 45.32
CA LYS A 95 12.09 -12.80 46.66
C LYS A 95 11.77 -14.30 46.62
N GLN A 96 11.15 -14.76 45.53
CA GLN A 96 10.75 -16.16 45.35
C GLN A 96 11.95 -17.12 45.28
N LEU A 97 13.05 -16.70 44.66
CA LEU A 97 14.26 -17.51 44.54
C LEU A 97 14.94 -17.65 45.90
N ILE A 98 15.05 -16.54 46.63
CA ILE A 98 15.70 -16.49 47.94
C ILE A 98 14.93 -17.34 48.95
N SER A 99 13.61 -17.21 49.02
CA SER A 99 12.79 -18.02 49.94
C SER A 99 12.85 -19.52 49.65
N GLY A 100 12.96 -19.91 48.37
CA GLY A 100 13.10 -21.31 47.98
C GLY A 100 14.44 -21.92 48.40
N ILE A 101 15.51 -21.13 48.40
CA ILE A 101 16.84 -21.54 48.86
C ILE A 101 16.90 -21.57 50.39
N GLU A 102 16.37 -20.56 51.08
CA GLU A 102 16.35 -20.50 52.56
C GLU A 102 15.56 -21.63 53.19
N SER A 103 14.43 -22.02 52.57
CA SER A 103 13.58 -23.12 53.06
C SER A 103 13.98 -24.50 52.50
N PHE A 104 15.07 -24.58 51.74
CA PHE A 104 15.50 -25.82 51.12
C PHE A 104 15.94 -26.83 52.17
N ASN A 105 15.27 -27.99 52.22
CA ASN A 105 15.63 -29.07 53.12
C ASN A 105 16.51 -30.10 52.37
N PRO A 106 17.80 -30.22 52.69
CA PRO A 106 18.70 -31.18 52.03
C PRO A 106 18.30 -32.64 52.29
N ALA A 107 17.54 -32.95 53.34
CA ALA A 107 17.03 -34.31 53.58
C ALA A 107 15.97 -34.76 52.56
N LYS A 108 15.42 -33.84 51.76
CA LYS A 108 14.54 -34.17 50.63
C LYS A 108 15.31 -34.55 49.37
N LEU A 109 16.64 -34.42 49.35
CA LEU A 109 17.45 -34.90 48.26
C LEU A 109 17.45 -36.42 48.23
N LYS A 110 17.20 -37.00 47.06
CA LYS A 110 17.33 -38.43 46.84
C LYS A 110 18.81 -38.82 46.95
N HIS A 111 19.09 -39.98 47.53
CA HIS A 111 20.45 -40.52 47.56
C HIS A 111 20.97 -40.70 46.13
N ALA A 112 22.18 -40.21 45.88
CA ALA A 112 22.90 -40.37 44.62
C ALA A 112 24.26 -41.00 44.93
N GLU A 113 24.52 -42.17 44.34
CA GLU A 113 25.82 -42.83 44.41
C GLU A 113 26.71 -42.27 43.28
N THR A 114 27.71 -41.48 43.63
CA THR A 114 28.66 -40.91 42.67
C THR A 114 29.90 -41.80 42.59
N LEU A 115 30.13 -42.42 41.42
CA LEU A 115 31.38 -43.12 41.13
C LEU A 115 32.42 -42.11 40.63
N GLU A 116 33.24 -41.58 41.55
CA GLU A 116 34.43 -40.81 41.18
C GLU A 116 35.50 -41.77 40.64
N LYS A 117 35.56 -41.91 39.32
CA LYS A 117 36.59 -42.68 38.64
C LYS A 117 37.85 -41.83 38.54
N ASN A 118 38.71 -41.93 39.55
CA ASN A 118 40.14 -41.65 39.43
C ASN A 118 40.94 -42.96 39.36
N PRO A 119 40.73 -43.84 38.34
CA PRO A 119 41.57 -45.00 38.19
C PRO A 119 42.98 -44.51 37.89
N LEU A 120 43.95 -44.90 38.73
CA LEU A 120 45.34 -44.80 38.37
C LEU A 120 45.55 -45.63 37.08
N PRO A 121 46.32 -45.12 36.10
CA PRO A 121 46.64 -45.88 34.90
C PRO A 121 47.16 -47.27 35.29
N THR A 122 46.65 -48.32 34.65
CA THR A 122 47.15 -49.68 34.90
C THR A 122 48.57 -49.80 34.37
N LYS A 123 49.34 -50.75 34.91
CA LYS A 123 50.73 -50.96 34.50
C LYS A 123 50.83 -51.25 33.00
N GLU A 124 49.86 -51.98 32.45
CA GLU A 124 49.77 -52.26 31.01
C GLU A 124 49.56 -50.99 30.18
N ALA A 125 48.75 -50.04 30.67
CA ALA A 125 48.53 -48.77 29.98
C ALA A 125 49.80 -47.90 30.00
N ILE A 126 50.52 -47.88 31.12
CA ILE A 126 51.80 -47.18 31.26
C ILE A 126 52.86 -47.79 30.33
N ASP A 127 52.94 -49.13 30.29
CA ASP A 127 53.92 -49.82 29.48
C ASP A 127 53.61 -49.70 27.98
N ALA A 128 52.33 -49.72 27.58
CA ALA A 128 51.91 -49.45 26.21
C ALA A 128 52.32 -48.04 25.76
N GLU A 129 52.13 -47.03 26.61
CA GLU A 129 52.53 -45.65 26.32
C GLU A 129 54.05 -45.50 26.18
N LYS A 130 54.83 -46.17 27.04
CA LYS A 130 56.30 -46.20 26.97
C LYS A 130 56.86 -46.86 25.72
N VAL A 131 56.15 -47.82 25.12
CA VAL A 131 56.56 -48.49 23.88
C VAL A 131 56.18 -47.66 22.65
N SER A 132 55.15 -46.81 22.76
CA SER A 132 54.68 -45.92 21.70
C SER A 132 55.37 -44.53 21.66
N ALA A 133 56.27 -44.25 22.60
CA ALA A 133 57.07 -43.02 22.68
C ALA A 133 58.53 -43.29 22.27
#